data_AF-A0A357EKA6-F1
#
_entry.id   AF-A0A357EKA6-F1
#
_cell.length_a   1.000
_cell.length_b   1.000
_cell.length_c   1.000
_cell.angle_alpha   90.00
_cell.angle_beta   90.00
_cell.angle_gamma   90.00
#
_symmetry.space_group_name_H-M   'P 1'
#
loop_
_entity.id
_entity.type
_entity.pdbx_description
1 polymer ?
#
loop_
_entity_poly.entity_id
_entity_poly.type
_entity_poly.pdbx_seq_one_letter_code
_entity_poly.pdbx_strand_id
1 'polypeptide(L)'
;GITSSKGLARALAEVFPAGRVPEDLEGVDIKISGCHNSCAQHHISTIGLHGVGKRIGEHVAPHYELHLGGSVNGAAKIGQMIVKLPAKAVPAALSHLIDVYRRDRQANESLTKFIVRTGKTKLKDELIPYTIVPSYEEDSTFYYDWEGEDEFILEDLGPGECAGGALEMIENGILEADQELYQAKLLVEKHQYSVSVNKSYRAVLAAAKAMLVTEGLEPSSDSETFIEFDSRIAQKGVIPAQYRELNKKVGDLGPKETSGESAREKMAFAKGFVEACRAATEQMGKDLKLAPVQETAAPVREVAAVVAPIATEVKPATPVPTGAPIYDLRGVACPMNYVKTKLKLEMMDTGEKLEVWLDAGEPIKNVPMSLKNDGHKVLIQEALEADASHYRILVEKVEG
;
A
#
# COMPACT_ATOMS: atom_id res chain seq x y z
N GLY A 1 -17.82 -3.36 -4.22
CA GLY A 1 -16.89 -3.55 -3.09
C GLY A 1 -15.75 -4.39 -3.60
N ILE A 2 -14.56 -4.29 -2.99
CA ILE A 2 -13.32 -4.93 -3.49
C ILE A 2 -13.52 -6.42 -3.79
N THR A 3 -14.28 -7.14 -2.97
CA THR A 3 -14.58 -8.57 -3.17
C THR A 3 -16.10 -8.84 -3.08
N SER A 4 -16.55 -9.96 -3.64
CA SER A 4 -17.93 -10.43 -3.63
C SER A 4 -18.28 -11.06 -2.29
N SER A 5 -18.80 -10.24 -1.37
CA SER A 5 -19.32 -10.71 -0.09
C SER A 5 -20.46 -11.73 -0.25
N LYS A 6 -21.28 -11.61 -1.30
CA LYS A 6 -22.35 -12.56 -1.62
C LYS A 6 -21.80 -13.89 -2.12
N GLY A 7 -20.80 -13.84 -3.01
CA GLY A 7 -20.12 -15.02 -3.52
C GLY A 7 -19.47 -15.82 -2.39
N LEU A 8 -18.71 -15.13 -1.53
CA LEU A 8 -18.10 -15.79 -0.37
C LEU A 8 -19.15 -16.35 0.60
N ALA A 9 -20.23 -15.61 0.88
CA ALA A 9 -21.30 -16.11 1.73
C ALA A 9 -21.93 -17.41 1.17
N ARG A 10 -22.07 -17.49 -0.16
CA ARG A 10 -22.60 -18.68 -0.84
C ARG A 10 -21.64 -19.86 -0.74
N ALA A 11 -20.34 -19.64 -0.92
CA ALA A 11 -19.31 -20.66 -0.71
C ALA A 11 -19.26 -21.16 0.74
N LEU A 12 -19.42 -20.26 1.72
CA LEU A 12 -19.49 -20.64 3.13
C LEU A 12 -20.76 -21.39 3.51
N ALA A 13 -21.85 -21.24 2.76
CA ALA A 13 -23.09 -21.99 3.00
C ALA A 13 -22.93 -23.49 2.72
N GLU A 14 -21.93 -23.91 1.93
CA GLU A 14 -21.58 -25.32 1.75
C GLU A 14 -20.88 -25.89 2.99
N VAL A 15 -20.09 -25.06 3.69
CA VAL A 15 -19.43 -25.43 4.95
C VAL A 15 -20.39 -25.37 6.14
N PHE A 16 -21.25 -24.35 6.18
CA PHE A 16 -22.23 -24.10 7.24
C PHE A 16 -23.66 -24.01 6.67
N PRO A 17 -24.32 -25.17 6.41
CA PRO A 17 -25.65 -25.17 5.84
C PRO A 17 -26.66 -24.48 6.75
N ALA A 18 -27.51 -23.62 6.17
CA ALA A 18 -28.55 -22.91 6.90
C ALA A 18 -29.46 -23.88 7.69
N GLY A 19 -29.72 -23.55 8.96
CA GLY A 19 -30.55 -24.36 9.86
C GLY A 19 -29.86 -25.63 10.40
N ARG A 20 -28.57 -25.84 10.11
CA ARG A 20 -27.78 -26.97 10.64
C ARG A 20 -26.54 -26.50 11.40
N VAL A 21 -26.67 -25.43 12.19
CA VAL A 21 -25.57 -24.95 13.04
C VAL A 21 -25.39 -25.94 14.20
N PRO A 22 -24.21 -26.55 14.36
CA PRO A 22 -23.91 -27.41 15.50
C PRO A 22 -24.06 -26.66 16.84
N GLU A 23 -24.47 -27.37 17.90
CA GLU A 23 -24.66 -26.80 19.25
C GLU A 23 -23.38 -26.13 19.77
N ASP A 24 -22.21 -26.67 19.43
CA ASP A 24 -20.93 -26.10 19.85
C ASP A 24 -20.55 -24.76 19.18
N LEU A 25 -21.31 -24.36 18.16
CA LEU A 25 -21.18 -23.08 17.48
C LEU A 25 -22.38 -22.15 17.76
N GLU A 26 -23.18 -22.44 18.79
CA GLU A 26 -24.27 -21.58 19.19
C GLU A 26 -23.76 -20.16 19.53
N GLY A 27 -24.43 -19.15 18.96
CA GLY A 27 -24.09 -17.74 19.16
C GLY A 27 -22.88 -17.24 18.37
N VAL A 28 -22.29 -18.07 17.50
CA VAL A 28 -21.23 -17.63 16.56
C VAL A 28 -21.86 -16.91 15.37
N ASP A 29 -21.35 -15.71 15.08
CA ASP A 29 -21.72 -14.93 13.91
C ASP A 29 -20.54 -14.74 12.96
N ILE A 30 -20.82 -14.87 11.66
CA ILE A 30 -19.88 -14.59 10.58
C ILE A 30 -20.38 -13.36 9.82
N LYS A 31 -19.56 -12.32 9.72
CA LYS A 31 -19.92 -11.09 8.99
C LYS A 31 -18.91 -10.76 7.91
N ILE A 32 -19.39 -10.59 6.68
CA ILE A 32 -18.56 -10.44 5.47
C ILE A 32 -18.80 -9.06 4.86
N SER A 33 -17.76 -8.24 4.82
CA SER A 33 -17.74 -6.96 4.12
C SER A 33 -16.93 -7.09 2.84
N GLY A 34 -17.42 -6.56 1.72
CA GLY A 34 -16.68 -6.60 0.46
C GLY A 34 -15.44 -5.71 0.45
N CYS A 35 -15.32 -4.75 1.38
CA CYS A 35 -14.19 -3.84 1.57
C CYS A 35 -14.03 -3.46 3.05
N HIS A 36 -13.01 -2.65 3.36
CA HIS A 36 -12.67 -2.17 4.70
C HIS A 36 -13.74 -1.29 5.37
N ASN A 37 -14.69 -0.71 4.62
CA ASN A 37 -15.72 0.20 5.15
C ASN A 37 -16.71 -0.43 6.15
N SER A 38 -16.61 -1.74 6.42
CA SER A 38 -17.33 -2.41 7.50
C SER A 38 -18.85 -2.27 7.45
N CYS A 39 -19.44 -2.22 6.25
CA CYS A 39 -20.90 -2.16 6.08
C CYS A 39 -21.64 -3.33 6.74
N ALA A 40 -21.00 -4.50 6.81
CA ALA A 40 -21.53 -5.66 7.54
C ALA A 40 -21.06 -5.73 9.00
N GLN A 41 -20.36 -4.72 9.52
CA GLN A 41 -19.85 -4.65 10.89
C GLN A 41 -18.90 -5.81 11.27
N HIS A 42 -17.98 -6.16 10.37
CA HIS A 42 -17.10 -7.32 10.52
C HIS A 42 -16.21 -7.23 11.78
N HIS A 43 -15.85 -6.02 12.23
CA HIS A 43 -15.03 -5.82 13.43
C HIS A 43 -15.68 -6.25 14.75
N ILE A 44 -17.00 -6.38 14.80
CA ILE A 44 -17.73 -6.70 16.04
C ILE A 44 -18.41 -8.07 16.00
N SER A 45 -17.92 -8.95 15.13
CA SER A 45 -18.40 -10.33 14.98
C SER A 45 -17.37 -11.34 15.47
N THR A 46 -17.83 -12.54 15.78
CA THR A 46 -17.00 -13.66 16.21
C THR A 46 -15.97 -13.99 15.13
N ILE A 47 -16.43 -14.02 13.87
CA ILE A 47 -15.62 -14.19 12.65
C ILE A 47 -15.97 -13.06 11.68
N GLY A 48 -15.09 -12.08 11.56
CA GLY A 48 -15.22 -10.97 10.62
C GLY A 48 -14.34 -11.17 9.39
N LEU A 49 -14.85 -10.83 8.21
CA LEU A 49 -14.12 -10.88 6.96
C LEU A 49 -14.28 -9.54 6.23
N HIS A 50 -13.19 -8.95 5.77
CA HIS A 50 -13.27 -7.82 4.84
C HIS A 50 -12.38 -8.01 3.62
N GLY A 51 -12.90 -7.64 2.46
CA GLY A 51 -12.21 -7.77 1.18
C GLY A 51 -11.03 -6.83 1.01
N VAL A 52 -9.94 -7.35 0.47
CA VAL A 52 -8.73 -6.62 0.05
C VAL A 52 -8.18 -7.25 -1.23
N GLY A 53 -7.52 -6.46 -2.07
CA GLY A 53 -6.68 -6.99 -3.15
C GLY A 53 -5.26 -7.26 -2.66
N LYS A 54 -4.61 -8.32 -3.16
CA LYS A 54 -3.19 -8.57 -2.92
C LYS A 54 -2.47 -8.78 -4.24
N ARG A 55 -1.45 -7.96 -4.52
CA ARG A 55 -0.61 -8.11 -5.72
C ARG A 55 0.33 -9.30 -5.58
N ILE A 56 0.42 -10.13 -6.61
CA ILE A 56 1.26 -11.33 -6.69
C ILE A 56 1.86 -11.38 -8.08
N GLY A 57 3.10 -10.90 -8.21
CA GLY A 57 3.71 -10.67 -9.52
C GLY A 57 2.96 -9.60 -10.29
N GLU A 58 2.62 -9.90 -11.55
CA GLU A 58 1.87 -8.99 -12.44
C GLU A 58 0.35 -9.02 -12.18
N HIS A 59 -0.13 -10.02 -11.45
CA HIS A 59 -1.55 -10.24 -11.19
C HIS A 59 -1.98 -9.74 -9.81
N VAL A 60 -3.28 -9.54 -9.62
CA VAL A 60 -3.88 -9.23 -8.31
C VAL A 60 -4.86 -10.35 -7.95
N ALA A 61 -4.79 -10.84 -6.72
CA ALA A 61 -5.67 -11.88 -6.22
C ALA A 61 -6.64 -11.34 -5.14
N PRO A 62 -7.94 -11.70 -5.18
CA PRO A 62 -8.89 -11.33 -4.15
C PRO A 62 -8.56 -12.04 -2.84
N HIS A 63 -8.52 -11.27 -1.76
CA HIS A 63 -8.25 -11.75 -0.41
C HIS A 63 -9.30 -11.21 0.57
N TYR A 64 -9.41 -11.89 1.71
CA TYR A 64 -10.11 -11.39 2.88
C TYR A 64 -9.16 -11.29 4.07
N GLU A 65 -9.15 -10.15 4.76
CA GLU A 65 -8.56 -10.06 6.09
C GLU A 65 -9.53 -10.69 7.09
N LEU A 66 -9.04 -11.68 7.84
CA LEU A 66 -9.78 -12.39 8.87
C LEU A 66 -9.64 -11.68 10.22
N HIS A 67 -10.78 -11.34 10.83
CA HIS A 67 -10.90 -10.79 12.17
C HIS A 67 -11.53 -11.84 13.09
N LEU A 68 -10.94 -12.07 14.27
CA LEU A 68 -11.49 -13.03 15.24
C LEU A 68 -11.73 -12.38 16.61
N GLY A 69 -12.83 -12.79 17.26
CA GLY A 69 -13.09 -12.49 18.67
C GLY A 69 -13.80 -11.16 18.94
N GLY A 70 -14.42 -10.56 17.91
CA GLY A 70 -15.31 -9.41 18.11
C GLY A 70 -16.63 -9.84 18.74
N SER A 71 -17.22 -8.97 19.56
CA SER A 71 -18.55 -9.21 20.13
C SER A 71 -19.20 -7.91 20.61
N VAL A 72 -20.52 -7.81 20.49
CA VAL A 72 -21.34 -6.77 21.14
C VAL A 72 -22.15 -7.27 22.33
N ASN A 73 -22.24 -8.59 22.50
CA ASN A 73 -22.99 -9.20 23.60
C ASN A 73 -22.13 -9.22 24.87
N GLY A 74 -22.46 -8.35 25.83
CA GLY A 74 -21.71 -8.19 27.08
C GLY A 74 -20.65 -7.08 26.99
N ALA A 75 -19.39 -7.39 27.32
CA ALA A 75 -18.30 -6.44 27.17
C ALA A 75 -17.91 -6.33 25.69
N ALA A 76 -18.19 -5.17 25.08
CA ALA A 76 -17.89 -4.94 23.69
C ALA A 76 -16.39 -5.13 23.39
N LYS A 77 -16.09 -5.90 22.35
CA LYS A 77 -14.73 -6.19 21.90
C LYS A 77 -14.64 -6.07 20.38
N ILE A 78 -13.53 -5.51 19.94
CA ILE A 78 -13.16 -5.46 18.53
C ILE A 78 -12.38 -6.74 18.19
N GLY A 79 -12.75 -7.37 17.09
CA GLY A 79 -12.07 -8.53 16.53
C GLY A 79 -10.65 -8.18 16.12
N GLN A 80 -9.72 -9.08 16.38
CA GLN A 80 -8.31 -8.89 16.06
C GLN A 80 -8.06 -9.34 14.63
N MET A 81 -7.37 -8.52 13.82
CA MET A 81 -6.83 -8.93 12.53
C MET A 81 -5.83 -10.07 12.72
N ILE A 82 -6.12 -11.23 12.17
CA ILE A 82 -5.32 -12.44 12.33
C ILE A 82 -4.42 -12.64 11.12
N VAL A 83 -5.03 -12.71 9.93
CA VAL A 83 -4.34 -13.11 8.70
C VAL A 83 -5.18 -12.76 7.46
N LYS A 84 -4.50 -12.50 6.34
CA LYS A 84 -5.11 -12.37 5.02
C LYS A 84 -5.19 -13.74 4.35
N LEU A 85 -6.38 -14.11 3.90
CA LEU A 85 -6.66 -15.37 3.23
C LEU A 85 -7.08 -15.11 1.79
N PRO A 86 -6.60 -15.89 0.81
CA PRO A 86 -7.12 -15.85 -0.55
C PRO A 86 -8.62 -16.19 -0.54
N ALA A 87 -9.43 -15.50 -1.34
CA ALA A 87 -10.88 -15.64 -1.30
C ALA A 87 -11.36 -17.10 -1.44
N LYS A 88 -10.70 -17.88 -2.30
CA LYS A 88 -11.00 -19.31 -2.52
C LYS A 88 -10.61 -20.21 -1.35
N ALA A 89 -9.63 -19.81 -0.54
CA ALA A 89 -9.15 -20.59 0.61
C ALA A 89 -9.96 -20.33 1.89
N VAL A 90 -10.75 -19.24 1.96
CA VAL A 90 -11.52 -18.87 3.17
C VAL A 90 -12.40 -20.02 3.70
N PRO A 91 -13.18 -20.75 2.89
CA PRO A 91 -14.02 -21.84 3.40
C PRO A 91 -13.21 -22.96 4.07
N ALA A 92 -12.09 -23.35 3.45
CA ALA A 92 -11.19 -24.37 3.99
C ALA A 92 -10.50 -23.88 5.28
N ALA A 93 -10.05 -22.62 5.31
CA ALA A 93 -9.42 -22.01 6.46
C ALA A 93 -10.38 -21.92 7.67
N LEU A 94 -11.65 -21.54 7.45
CA LEU A 94 -12.64 -21.52 8.52
C LEU A 94 -13.00 -22.92 9.00
N SER A 95 -13.10 -23.90 8.11
CA SER A 95 -13.29 -25.30 8.50
C SER A 95 -12.17 -25.78 9.44
N HIS A 96 -10.92 -25.51 9.07
CA HIS A 96 -9.75 -25.81 9.90
C HIS A 96 -9.78 -25.10 11.25
N LEU A 97 -10.15 -23.81 11.28
CA LEU A 97 -10.30 -23.06 12.53
C LEU A 97 -11.30 -23.72 13.48
N ILE A 98 -12.43 -24.22 12.96
CA ILE A 98 -13.43 -24.95 13.75
C ILE A 98 -12.88 -26.30 14.23
N ASP A 99 -12.11 -27.01 13.41
CA ASP A 99 -11.48 -28.27 13.82
C ASP A 99 -10.44 -28.06 14.93
N VAL A 100 -9.61 -27.02 14.82
CA VAL A 100 -8.67 -26.60 15.87
C VAL A 100 -9.43 -26.24 17.16
N TYR A 101 -10.53 -25.50 17.06
CA TYR A 101 -11.40 -25.23 18.21
C TYR A 101 -11.90 -26.53 18.86
N ARG A 102 -12.45 -27.46 18.08
CA ARG A 102 -12.98 -28.73 18.60
C ARG A 102 -11.91 -29.62 19.22
N ARG A 103 -10.70 -29.61 18.65
CA ARG A 103 -9.53 -30.36 19.13
C ARG A 103 -9.02 -29.83 20.47
N ASP A 104 -8.93 -28.51 20.60
CA ASP A 104 -8.16 -27.86 21.68
C ASP A 104 -9.04 -27.12 22.71
N ARG A 105 -10.37 -27.15 22.56
CA ARG A 105 -11.29 -26.53 23.52
C ARG A 105 -11.29 -27.24 24.87
N GLN A 106 -11.49 -26.45 25.91
CA GLN A 106 -11.78 -26.95 27.25
C GLN A 106 -13.26 -27.36 27.37
N ALA A 107 -13.60 -28.10 28.43
CA ALA A 107 -14.98 -28.50 28.68
C ALA A 107 -15.90 -27.28 28.77
N ASN A 108 -17.00 -27.29 28.01
CA ASN A 108 -18.00 -26.21 27.92
C ASN A 108 -17.42 -24.84 27.48
N GLU A 109 -16.30 -24.84 26.77
CA GLU A 109 -15.71 -23.61 26.23
C GLU A 109 -16.34 -23.25 24.88
N SER A 110 -16.89 -22.03 24.76
CA SER A 110 -17.38 -21.49 23.49
C SER A 110 -16.25 -21.04 22.58
N LEU A 111 -16.51 -20.95 21.27
CA LEU A 111 -15.51 -20.48 20.29
C LEU A 111 -14.93 -19.11 20.65
N THR A 112 -15.75 -18.16 21.12
CA THR A 112 -15.28 -16.83 21.52
C THR A 112 -14.29 -16.89 22.68
N LYS A 113 -14.56 -17.74 23.70
CA LYS A 113 -13.64 -17.93 24.84
C LYS A 113 -12.35 -18.61 24.40
N PHE A 114 -12.46 -19.60 23.52
CA PHE A 114 -11.33 -20.28 22.91
C PHE A 114 -10.42 -19.30 22.16
N ILE A 115 -10.97 -18.44 21.30
CA ILE A 115 -10.21 -17.44 20.55
C ILE A 115 -9.40 -16.54 21.49
N VAL A 116 -10.04 -16.05 22.55
CA VAL A 116 -9.39 -15.18 23.55
C VAL A 116 -8.27 -15.90 24.29
N ARG A 117 -8.49 -17.16 24.69
CA ARG A 117 -7.51 -17.96 25.44
C ARG A 117 -6.32 -18.37 24.58
N THR A 118 -6.58 -18.83 23.36
CA THR A 118 -5.54 -19.31 22.41
C THR A 118 -4.70 -18.16 21.89
N GLY A 119 -5.33 -17.01 21.64
CA GLY A 119 -4.68 -15.77 21.25
C GLY A 119 -4.24 -15.72 19.79
N LYS A 120 -4.02 -14.49 19.30
CA LYS A 120 -3.74 -14.19 17.88
C LYS A 120 -2.59 -15.00 17.28
N THR A 121 -1.45 -15.11 17.96
CA THR A 121 -0.25 -15.75 17.40
C THR A 121 -0.50 -17.21 17.04
N LYS A 122 -1.04 -18.00 17.97
CA LYS A 122 -1.32 -19.43 17.74
C LYS A 122 -2.37 -19.64 16.65
N LEU A 123 -3.44 -18.83 16.65
CA LEU A 123 -4.48 -18.91 15.62
C LEU A 123 -3.94 -18.53 14.24
N LYS A 124 -3.04 -17.54 14.18
CA LYS A 124 -2.35 -17.18 12.95
C LYS A 124 -1.49 -18.34 12.45
N ASP A 125 -0.70 -18.98 13.31
CA ASP A 125 0.18 -20.10 12.94
C ASP A 125 -0.60 -21.28 12.32
N GLU A 126 -1.75 -21.63 12.91
CA GLU A 126 -2.66 -22.66 12.38
C GLU A 126 -3.23 -22.31 11.00
N LEU A 127 -3.31 -21.01 10.67
CA LEU A 127 -3.89 -20.54 9.41
C LEU A 127 -2.85 -20.22 8.33
N ILE A 128 -1.55 -20.19 8.65
CA ILE A 128 -0.47 -19.95 7.68
C ILE A 128 -0.59 -20.83 6.42
N PRO A 129 -0.87 -22.14 6.52
CA PRO A 129 -0.98 -23.00 5.33
C PRO A 129 -2.05 -22.55 4.32
N TYR A 130 -3.09 -21.83 4.79
CA TYR A 130 -4.19 -21.33 3.96
C TYR A 130 -3.92 -19.94 3.38
N THR A 131 -2.76 -19.35 3.66
CA THR A 131 -2.36 -18.03 3.13
C THR A 131 -1.63 -18.11 1.78
N ILE A 132 -1.26 -19.32 1.39
CA ILE A 132 -0.48 -19.59 0.19
C ILE A 132 -1.38 -19.41 -1.03
N VAL A 133 -0.87 -18.67 -2.01
CA VAL A 133 -1.50 -18.49 -3.30
C VAL A 133 -0.57 -19.11 -4.33
N PRO A 134 -1.03 -20.09 -5.14
CA PRO A 134 -0.27 -20.61 -6.28
C PRO A 134 0.04 -19.50 -7.29
N SER A 135 1.02 -19.72 -8.18
CA SER A 135 1.22 -18.80 -9.30
C SER A 135 0.01 -18.82 -10.25
N TYR A 136 -0.13 -17.80 -11.09
CA TYR A 136 -1.23 -17.73 -12.05
C TYR A 136 -1.22 -18.92 -13.02
N GLU A 137 -0.04 -19.38 -13.42
CA GLU A 137 0.15 -20.53 -14.30
C GLU A 137 -0.17 -21.86 -13.60
N GLU A 138 0.05 -21.95 -12.29
CA GLU A 138 -0.25 -23.14 -11.50
C GLU A 138 -1.76 -23.29 -11.24
N ASP A 139 -2.41 -22.21 -10.78
CA ASP A 139 -3.85 -22.18 -10.56
C ASP A 139 -4.40 -20.76 -10.68
N SER A 140 -4.87 -20.41 -11.88
CA SER A 140 -5.43 -19.10 -12.16
C SER A 140 -6.73 -18.83 -11.38
N THR A 141 -7.43 -19.85 -10.85
CA THR A 141 -8.73 -19.66 -10.17
C THR A 141 -8.62 -18.81 -8.90
N PHE A 142 -7.43 -18.73 -8.30
CA PHE A 142 -7.13 -17.86 -7.16
C PHE A 142 -7.12 -16.37 -7.50
N TYR A 143 -7.05 -16.04 -8.79
CA TYR A 143 -7.06 -14.69 -9.31
C TYR A 143 -8.44 -14.28 -9.84
N TYR A 144 -9.47 -15.06 -9.57
CA TYR A 144 -10.87 -14.72 -9.86
C TYR A 144 -11.65 -14.71 -8.55
N ASP A 145 -12.57 -13.76 -8.40
CA ASP A 145 -13.46 -13.75 -7.25
C ASP A 145 -14.52 -14.86 -7.32
N TRP A 146 -15.34 -15.06 -6.29
CA TRP A 146 -16.39 -16.08 -6.26
C TRP A 146 -17.50 -15.87 -7.30
N GLU A 147 -17.74 -14.65 -7.76
CA GLU A 147 -18.74 -14.32 -8.79
C GLU A 147 -18.13 -13.52 -9.96
N GLY A 148 -16.80 -13.46 -10.06
CA GLY A 148 -16.11 -12.78 -11.14
C GLY A 148 -15.92 -13.68 -12.35
N GLU A 149 -16.29 -13.21 -13.55
CA GLU A 149 -16.01 -13.88 -14.82
C GLU A 149 -14.65 -13.42 -15.41
N ASP A 150 -14.19 -12.24 -15.00
CA ASP A 150 -12.92 -11.65 -15.39
C ASP A 150 -11.86 -11.81 -14.29
N GLU A 151 -10.60 -11.74 -14.70
CA GLU A 151 -9.48 -11.74 -13.77
C GLU A 151 -9.61 -10.56 -12.80
N PHE A 152 -9.31 -10.83 -11.54
CA PHE A 152 -9.43 -9.87 -10.47
C PHE A 152 -8.43 -8.74 -10.67
N ILE A 153 -8.94 -7.63 -11.16
CA ILE A 153 -8.26 -6.37 -11.15
C ILE A 153 -8.74 -5.59 -9.93
N LEU A 154 -7.79 -4.96 -9.24
CA LEU A 154 -8.17 -3.90 -8.32
C LEU A 154 -8.49 -2.68 -9.19
N GLU A 155 -9.72 -2.61 -9.72
CA GLU A 155 -10.21 -1.37 -10.34
C GLU A 155 -10.01 -0.23 -9.33
N ASP A 156 -9.53 0.92 -9.82
CA ASP A 156 -9.36 2.12 -9.01
C ASP A 156 -10.66 2.37 -8.24
N LEU A 157 -10.62 1.98 -6.97
CA LEU A 157 -11.53 2.35 -5.91
C LEU A 157 -11.92 3.81 -6.16
N GLY A 158 -13.21 4.07 -6.42
CA GLY A 158 -13.68 5.38 -6.91
C GLY A 158 -13.05 6.54 -6.13
N PRO A 159 -12.92 7.75 -6.71
CA PRO A 159 -11.95 8.80 -6.34
C PRO A 159 -11.87 9.24 -4.86
N GLY A 160 -12.72 8.76 -3.96
CA GLY A 160 -12.63 8.91 -2.51
C GLY A 160 -12.04 7.72 -1.72
N GLU A 161 -11.80 6.55 -2.31
CA GLU A 161 -11.33 5.36 -1.58
C GLU A 161 -9.80 5.13 -1.73
N CYS A 162 -9.16 5.62 -2.80
CA CYS A 162 -7.71 5.40 -3.02
C CYS A 162 -6.79 6.54 -2.53
N ALA A 163 -7.30 7.77 -2.42
CA ALA A 163 -6.53 8.87 -1.82
C ALA A 163 -6.40 8.73 -0.29
N GLY A 164 -7.41 8.11 0.34
CA GLY A 164 -7.39 7.80 1.77
C GLY A 164 -6.43 6.67 2.13
N GLY A 165 -6.35 5.61 1.32
CA GLY A 165 -5.51 4.44 1.62
C GLY A 165 -4.01 4.74 1.67
N ALA A 166 -3.48 5.49 0.70
CA ALA A 166 -2.06 5.85 0.70
C ALA A 166 -1.71 6.80 1.87
N LEU A 167 -2.55 7.80 2.13
CA LEU A 167 -2.37 8.71 3.28
C LEU A 167 -2.47 7.96 4.60
N GLU A 168 -3.44 7.06 4.75
CA GLU A 168 -3.61 6.20 5.92
C GLU A 168 -2.41 5.25 6.10
N MET A 169 -1.86 4.68 5.03
CA MET A 169 -0.64 3.87 5.09
C MET A 169 0.58 4.68 5.54
N ILE A 170 0.71 5.92 5.07
CA ILE A 170 1.76 6.84 5.49
C ILE A 170 1.59 7.21 6.96
N GLU A 171 0.39 7.63 7.36
CA GLU A 171 0.06 7.99 8.75
C GLU A 171 0.28 6.81 9.70
N ASN A 172 -0.16 5.60 9.31
CA ASN A 172 0.05 4.38 10.09
C ASN A 172 1.54 4.02 10.20
N GLY A 173 2.33 4.19 9.14
CA GLY A 173 3.78 3.96 9.20
C GLY A 173 4.50 4.96 10.09
N ILE A 174 4.10 6.24 10.08
CA ILE A 174 4.62 7.27 10.99
C ILE A 174 4.17 6.99 12.45
N LEU A 175 2.92 6.57 12.65
CA LEU A 175 2.41 6.17 13.96
C LEU A 175 3.14 4.95 14.52
N GLU A 176 3.43 3.94 13.69
CA GLU A 176 4.25 2.78 14.08
C GLU A 176 5.66 3.25 14.51
N ALA A 177 6.26 4.19 13.76
CA ALA A 177 7.55 4.75 14.12
C ALA A 177 7.54 5.46 15.49
N ASP A 178 6.49 6.21 15.81
CA ASP A 178 6.32 6.82 17.14
C ASP A 178 6.20 5.80 18.26
N GLN A 179 5.42 4.74 18.04
CA GLN A 179 5.24 3.68 19.01
C GLN A 179 6.57 2.99 19.31
N GLU A 180 7.37 2.70 18.27
CA GLU A 180 8.70 2.12 18.43
C GLU A 180 9.65 3.07 19.19
N LEU A 181 9.62 4.39 18.93
CA LEU A 181 10.40 5.38 19.69
C LEU A 181 9.97 5.47 21.15
N TYR A 182 8.67 5.43 21.43
CA TYR A 182 8.15 5.45 22.78
C TYR A 182 8.63 4.21 23.57
N GLN A 183 8.60 3.04 22.95
CA GLN A 183 9.17 1.82 23.54
C GLN A 183 10.68 1.94 23.74
N ALA A 184 11.41 2.48 22.76
CA ALA A 184 12.85 2.71 22.86
C ALA A 184 13.20 3.57 24.09
N LYS A 185 12.42 4.63 24.34
CA LYS A 185 12.60 5.51 25.51
C LYS A 185 12.40 4.78 26.83
N LEU A 186 11.31 4.02 26.98
CA LEU A 186 11.05 3.23 28.19
C LEU A 186 12.16 2.20 28.45
N LEU A 187 12.75 1.63 27.39
CA LEU A 187 13.84 0.66 27.50
C LEU A 187 15.15 1.31 27.94
N VAL A 188 15.44 2.55 27.52
CA VAL A 188 16.59 3.33 28.05
C VAL A 188 16.45 3.55 29.55
N GLU A 189 15.27 3.93 30.02
CA GLU A 189 14.99 4.15 31.45
C GLU A 189 15.18 2.86 32.27
N LYS A 190 14.85 1.72 31.67
CA LYS A 190 15.06 0.38 32.26
C LYS A 190 16.48 -0.17 32.08
N HIS A 191 17.42 0.63 31.56
CA HIS A 191 18.80 0.22 31.28
C HIS A 191 18.91 -0.96 30.28
N GLN A 192 17.89 -1.18 29.45
CA GLN A 192 17.84 -2.19 28.40
C GLN A 192 18.29 -1.60 27.06
N TYR A 193 19.56 -1.18 27.01
CA TYR A 193 20.10 -0.36 25.93
C TYR A 193 20.11 -1.05 24.56
N SER A 194 20.46 -2.34 24.51
CA SER A 194 20.49 -3.10 23.25
C SER A 194 19.10 -3.22 22.62
N VAL A 195 18.08 -3.44 23.45
CA VAL A 195 16.68 -3.54 23.00
C VAL A 195 16.16 -2.17 22.58
N SER A 196 16.53 -1.11 23.30
CA SER A 196 16.19 0.27 22.92
C SER A 196 16.76 0.65 21.55
N VAL A 197 18.01 0.27 21.27
CA VAL A 197 18.65 0.53 19.98
C VAL A 197 17.94 -0.23 18.86
N ASN A 198 17.53 -1.49 19.10
CA ASN A 198 16.71 -2.22 18.12
C ASN A 198 15.36 -1.54 17.87
N LYS A 199 14.69 -1.05 18.91
CA LYS A 199 13.46 -0.27 18.76
C LYS A 199 13.66 1.04 18.00
N SER A 200 14.78 1.72 18.23
CA SER A 200 15.16 2.92 17.48
C SER A 200 15.39 2.61 15.99
N TYR A 201 16.01 1.47 15.67
CA TYR A 201 16.14 0.98 14.30
C TYR A 201 14.77 0.73 13.64
N ARG A 202 13.86 0.04 14.34
CA ARG A 202 12.52 -0.26 13.81
C ARG A 202 11.70 1.01 13.57
N ALA A 203 11.87 2.03 14.41
CA ALA A 203 11.27 3.34 14.18
C ALA A 203 11.75 4.00 12.87
N VAL A 204 13.06 4.00 12.63
CA VAL A 204 13.64 4.53 11.38
C VAL A 204 13.14 3.75 10.17
N LEU A 205 13.09 2.43 10.27
CA LEU A 205 12.58 1.56 9.21
C LEU A 205 11.10 1.87 8.88
N ALA A 206 10.24 1.97 9.90
CA ALA A 206 8.82 2.25 9.71
C ALA A 206 8.60 3.62 9.06
N ALA A 207 9.32 4.65 9.50
CA ALA A 207 9.25 5.98 8.89
C ALA A 207 9.80 6.00 7.45
N ALA A 208 10.87 5.26 7.16
CA ALA A 208 11.39 5.15 5.79
C ALA A 208 10.37 4.46 4.86
N LYS A 209 9.70 3.39 5.33
CA LYS A 209 8.61 2.74 4.59
C LYS A 209 7.45 3.69 4.34
N ALA A 210 7.04 4.46 5.35
CA ALA A 210 5.99 5.47 5.18
C ALA A 210 6.34 6.47 4.06
N MET A 211 7.58 6.94 4.01
CA MET A 211 8.02 7.83 2.93
C MET A 211 8.00 7.15 1.56
N LEU A 212 8.32 5.87 1.46
CA LEU A 212 8.34 5.14 0.18
C LEU A 212 6.95 4.86 -0.40
N VAL A 213 5.91 4.87 0.43
CA VAL A 213 4.50 4.82 -0.03
C VAL A 213 4.21 6.01 -0.96
N THR A 214 4.83 7.19 -0.73
CA THR A 214 4.66 8.36 -1.61
C THR A 214 5.21 8.14 -3.03
N GLU A 215 6.09 7.16 -3.20
CA GLU A 215 6.65 6.74 -4.48
C GLU A 215 5.98 5.47 -5.03
N GLY A 216 4.94 4.97 -4.35
CA GLY A 216 4.23 3.74 -4.71
C GLY A 216 5.04 2.46 -4.45
N LEU A 217 5.98 2.49 -3.51
CA LEU A 217 6.86 1.36 -3.22
C LEU A 217 6.54 0.70 -1.87
N GLU A 218 6.46 -0.63 -1.87
CA GLU A 218 6.37 -1.47 -0.67
C GLU A 218 7.55 -2.46 -0.63
N PRO A 219 8.72 -2.06 -0.10
CA PRO A 219 9.87 -2.94 0.01
C PRO A 219 9.59 -4.16 0.90
N SER A 220 10.06 -5.32 0.43
CA SER A 220 9.88 -6.61 1.09
C SER A 220 10.92 -6.87 2.19
N SER A 221 12.03 -6.13 2.18
CA SER A 221 13.13 -6.27 3.15
C SER A 221 13.63 -4.94 3.70
N ASP A 222 14.30 -4.98 4.85
CA ASP A 222 14.87 -3.79 5.49
C ASP A 222 16.00 -3.18 4.64
N SER A 223 16.84 -4.02 4.02
CA SER A 223 17.91 -3.56 3.13
C SER A 223 17.36 -2.85 1.89
N GLU A 224 16.35 -3.42 1.25
CA GLU A 224 15.67 -2.83 0.10
C GLU A 224 15.03 -1.50 0.49
N THR A 225 14.41 -1.43 1.68
CA THR A 225 13.81 -0.19 2.21
C THR A 225 14.83 0.95 2.25
N PHE A 226 16.01 0.73 2.83
CA PHE A 226 17.00 1.81 2.95
C PHE A 226 17.63 2.20 1.61
N ILE A 227 17.85 1.24 0.71
CA ILE A 227 18.37 1.52 -0.64
C ILE A 227 17.38 2.39 -1.42
N GLU A 228 16.11 2.00 -1.46
CA GLU A 228 15.08 2.75 -2.17
C GLU A 228 14.83 4.11 -1.53
N PHE A 229 14.87 4.20 -0.19
CA PHE A 229 14.74 5.49 0.51
C PHE A 229 15.85 6.46 0.12
N ASP A 230 17.10 6.02 0.14
CA ASP A 230 18.24 6.85 -0.25
C ASP A 230 18.16 7.26 -1.72
N SER A 231 17.78 6.33 -2.61
CA SER A 231 17.70 6.59 -4.05
C SER A 231 16.56 7.51 -4.44
N ARG A 232 15.39 7.40 -3.79
CA ARG A 232 14.15 8.03 -4.26
C ARG A 232 13.63 9.14 -3.38
N ILE A 233 13.95 9.16 -2.08
CA ILE A 233 13.47 10.20 -1.16
C ILE A 233 14.61 11.14 -0.79
N ALA A 234 15.73 10.61 -0.29
CA ALA A 234 16.80 11.42 0.28
C ALA A 234 17.50 12.31 -0.76
N GLN A 235 17.58 11.85 -2.01
CA GLN A 235 18.14 12.62 -3.13
C GLN A 235 17.23 13.78 -3.59
N LYS A 236 15.92 13.69 -3.35
CA LYS A 236 14.95 14.73 -3.76
C LYS A 236 14.93 15.95 -2.82
N GLY A 237 15.71 15.95 -1.74
CA GLY A 237 15.78 17.06 -0.78
C GLY A 237 14.53 17.20 0.10
N VAL A 238 13.69 16.17 0.15
CA VAL A 238 12.46 16.12 0.96
C VAL A 238 12.76 15.98 2.45
N ILE A 239 13.92 15.39 2.78
CA ILE A 239 14.37 15.12 4.15
C ILE A 239 15.73 15.84 4.33
N PRO A 240 16.04 16.38 5.54
CA PRO A 240 17.31 17.07 5.79
C PRO A 240 18.54 16.24 5.38
N ALA A 241 19.57 16.91 4.84
CA ALA A 241 20.75 16.26 4.28
C ALA A 241 21.49 15.33 5.26
N GLN A 242 21.38 15.61 6.57
CA GLN A 242 21.95 14.78 7.64
C GLN A 242 21.38 13.35 7.69
N TYR A 243 20.26 13.07 7.03
CA TYR A 243 19.65 11.74 6.94
C TYR A 243 19.86 11.04 5.59
N ARG A 244 20.66 11.61 4.69
CA ARG A 244 21.13 10.91 3.49
C ARG A 244 22.10 9.79 3.85
N GLU A 245 22.22 8.81 2.95
CA GLU A 245 23.00 7.58 3.15
C GLU A 245 22.52 6.81 4.39
N LEU A 246 21.19 6.76 4.54
CA LEU A 246 20.50 6.16 5.67
C LEU A 246 20.95 4.72 5.88
N ASN A 247 21.17 3.95 4.80
CA ASN A 247 21.65 2.57 4.91
C ASN A 247 22.99 2.47 5.69
N LYS A 248 23.93 3.38 5.44
CA LYS A 248 25.24 3.42 6.14
C LYS A 248 25.09 3.82 7.60
N LYS A 249 24.23 4.80 7.89
CA LYS A 249 24.00 5.36 9.23
C LYS A 249 23.20 4.42 10.13
N VAL A 250 22.22 3.73 9.55
CA VAL A 250 21.36 2.76 10.22
C VAL A 250 22.08 1.42 10.42
N GLY A 251 23.04 1.06 9.56
CA GLY A 251 23.94 -0.06 9.78
C GLY A 251 24.75 0.03 11.09
N ASP A 252 24.88 1.22 11.67
CA ASP A 252 25.53 1.45 12.97
C ASP A 252 24.56 1.40 14.17
N LEU A 253 23.26 1.18 13.93
CA LEU A 253 22.29 0.82 14.97
C LEU A 253 22.39 -0.66 15.40
N GLY A 254 23.46 -1.36 15.01
CA GLY A 254 23.74 -2.73 15.41
C GLY A 254 24.25 -2.86 16.86
N PRO A 255 24.31 -4.10 17.39
CA PRO A 255 24.62 -4.41 18.80
C PRO A 255 26.13 -4.29 19.14
N LYS A 256 26.85 -3.34 18.54
CA LYS A 256 28.19 -2.99 19.02
C LYS A 256 28.03 -2.22 20.33
N GLU A 257 28.74 -2.66 21.38
CA GLU A 257 28.74 -2.16 22.77
C GLU A 257 27.72 -1.05 23.03
N THR A 258 26.47 -1.44 23.33
CA THR A 258 25.41 -0.48 23.62
C THR A 258 25.52 0.03 25.05
N SER A 259 26.29 1.09 25.24
CA SER A 259 26.27 1.92 26.45
C SER A 259 24.98 2.74 26.52
N GLY A 260 24.65 3.24 27.72
CA GLY A 260 23.49 4.13 27.89
C GLY A 260 23.60 5.44 27.12
N GLU A 261 24.83 5.92 26.88
CA GLU A 261 25.11 7.09 26.05
C GLU A 261 24.83 6.79 24.58
N SER A 262 25.42 5.71 24.04
CA SER A 262 25.20 5.28 22.66
C SER A 262 23.72 5.00 22.36
N ALA A 263 22.98 4.39 23.29
CA ALA A 263 21.55 4.16 23.11
C ALA A 263 20.74 5.46 23.04
N ARG A 264 21.10 6.48 23.84
CA ARG A 264 20.43 7.79 23.79
C ARG A 264 20.75 8.54 22.51
N GLU A 265 21.99 8.50 22.02
CA GLU A 265 22.38 9.11 20.75
C GLU A 265 21.64 8.47 19.56
N LYS A 266 21.61 7.14 19.52
CA LYS A 266 20.90 6.37 18.48
C LYS A 266 19.39 6.63 18.50
N MET A 267 18.80 6.72 19.70
CA MET A 267 17.39 7.08 19.85
C MET A 267 17.13 8.54 19.44
N ALA A 268 18.05 9.47 19.72
CA ALA A 268 17.94 10.87 19.31
C ALA A 268 18.00 11.00 17.78
N PHE A 269 18.89 10.25 17.11
CA PHE A 269 18.94 10.16 15.66
C PHE A 269 17.61 9.63 15.09
N ALA A 270 17.12 8.51 15.61
CA ALA A 270 15.86 7.91 15.17
C ALA A 270 14.68 8.89 15.35
N LYS A 271 14.61 9.56 16.51
CA LYS A 271 13.59 10.56 16.78
C LYS A 271 13.64 11.71 15.78
N GLY A 272 14.81 12.30 15.55
CA GLY A 272 14.95 13.39 14.59
C GLY A 272 14.60 12.99 13.16
N PHE A 273 14.89 11.74 12.77
CA PHE A 273 14.51 11.21 11.46
C PHE A 273 13.00 11.05 11.31
N VAL A 274 12.33 10.48 12.32
CA VAL A 274 10.88 10.31 12.33
C VAL A 274 10.18 11.67 12.33
N GLU A 275 10.68 12.65 13.08
CA GLU A 275 10.16 14.02 13.06
C GLU A 275 10.30 14.67 11.67
N ALA A 276 11.43 14.46 11.00
CA ALA A 276 11.63 14.95 9.63
C ALA A 276 10.68 14.29 8.62
N CYS A 277 10.48 12.98 8.71
CA CYS A 277 9.53 12.27 7.86
C CYS A 277 8.10 12.74 8.11
N ARG A 278 7.69 12.88 9.38
CA ARG A 278 6.37 13.42 9.75
C ARG A 278 6.15 14.80 9.15
N ALA A 279 7.10 15.72 9.35
CA ALA A 279 6.99 17.07 8.83
C ALA A 279 6.83 17.07 7.29
N ALA A 280 7.59 16.23 6.59
CA ALA A 280 7.46 16.07 5.14
C ALA A 280 6.07 15.53 4.73
N THR A 281 5.54 14.55 5.47
CA THR A 281 4.22 13.96 5.18
C THR A 281 3.05 14.88 5.56
N GLU A 282 3.17 15.68 6.62
CA GLU A 282 2.15 16.68 7.01
C GLU A 282 2.08 17.84 6.02
N GLN A 283 3.23 18.24 5.47
CA GLN A 283 3.28 19.26 4.42
C GLN A 283 2.69 18.72 3.11
N MET A 284 2.94 17.45 2.79
CA MET A 284 2.28 16.76 1.68
C MET A 284 0.77 16.66 1.87
N GLY A 285 0.28 16.42 3.09
CA GLY A 285 -1.16 16.39 3.38
C GLY A 285 -1.88 17.73 3.10
N LYS A 286 -1.14 18.84 3.03
CA LYS A 286 -1.66 20.18 2.69
C LYS A 286 -1.53 20.53 1.21
N ASP A 287 -0.41 20.16 0.58
CA ASP A 287 -0.04 20.59 -0.78
C ASP A 287 -0.11 19.47 -1.83
N LEU A 288 -0.52 18.25 -1.43
CA LEU A 288 -0.61 17.01 -2.23
C LEU A 288 0.71 16.60 -2.93
N LYS A 289 1.85 17.21 -2.54
CA LYS A 289 3.19 16.94 -3.05
C LYS A 289 4.22 17.04 -1.93
N LEU A 290 5.26 16.22 -2.00
CA LEU A 290 6.46 16.40 -1.17
C LEU A 290 7.25 17.61 -1.68
N ALA A 291 7.35 18.65 -0.86
CA ALA A 291 8.14 19.83 -1.15
C ALA A 291 9.59 19.66 -0.65
N PRO A 292 10.61 20.14 -1.38
CA PRO A 292 11.96 20.24 -0.86
C PRO A 292 12.01 21.12 0.39
N VAL A 293 12.81 20.74 1.39
CA VAL A 293 12.99 21.55 2.60
C VAL A 293 13.66 22.88 2.21
N GLN A 294 13.04 24.02 2.54
CA GLN A 294 13.72 25.32 2.46
C GLN A 294 14.74 25.40 3.60
N GLU A 295 16.02 25.22 3.30
CA GLU A 295 17.09 25.56 4.23
C GLU A 295 17.15 27.09 4.39
N THR A 296 16.83 27.60 5.58
CA THR A 296 17.29 28.92 5.99
C THR A 296 18.79 28.85 6.21
N ALA A 297 19.58 29.22 5.21
CA ALA A 297 21.00 29.47 5.35
C ALA A 297 21.37 30.83 4.75
N ALA A 298 22.03 31.65 5.57
CA ALA A 298 22.64 32.92 5.19
C ALA A 298 23.74 32.73 4.11
N PRO A 299 24.10 33.78 3.35
CA PRO A 299 24.57 33.63 1.99
C PRO A 299 26.06 33.26 1.92
N VAL A 300 26.39 32.34 1.03
CA VAL A 300 27.75 32.18 0.51
C VAL A 300 27.71 32.24 -1.01
N ARG A 301 28.62 33.08 -1.53
CA ARG A 301 28.80 33.56 -2.90
C ARG A 301 28.83 32.48 -3.99
N GLU A 302 28.25 32.86 -5.13
CA GLU A 302 28.44 32.28 -6.46
C GLU A 302 29.92 32.16 -6.86
N VAL A 303 30.24 31.10 -7.60
CA VAL A 303 31.18 31.16 -8.72
C VAL A 303 30.56 30.41 -9.90
N ALA A 304 30.33 31.12 -10.99
CA ALA A 304 29.85 30.61 -12.26
C ALA A 304 30.96 29.88 -13.04
N ALA A 305 30.58 28.85 -13.79
CA ALA A 305 31.32 28.44 -14.99
C ALA A 305 30.35 27.89 -16.04
N VAL A 306 30.49 28.47 -17.23
CA VAL A 306 29.71 28.28 -18.46
C VAL A 306 30.37 27.20 -19.31
N VAL A 307 29.60 26.24 -19.85
CA VAL A 307 29.81 25.69 -21.22
C VAL A 307 28.50 25.10 -21.75
N ALA A 308 28.14 25.42 -22.99
CA ALA A 308 27.11 24.76 -23.81
C ALA A 308 27.73 24.34 -25.17
N PRO A 309 27.00 23.67 -26.09
CA PRO A 309 26.98 22.21 -26.24
C PRO A 309 27.52 21.74 -27.62
N ILE A 310 27.66 20.43 -27.82
CA ILE A 310 27.73 19.83 -29.16
C ILE A 310 26.77 18.62 -29.21
N ALA A 311 25.81 18.71 -30.12
CA ALA A 311 24.90 17.65 -30.51
C ALA A 311 25.51 16.79 -31.64
N THR A 312 25.15 15.52 -31.69
CA THR A 312 25.14 14.74 -32.93
C THR A 312 23.77 14.11 -33.10
N GLU A 313 23.14 14.43 -34.24
CA GLU A 313 21.83 13.96 -34.66
C GLU A 313 21.88 12.53 -35.18
N VAL A 314 20.83 11.76 -34.90
CA VAL A 314 20.28 10.77 -35.85
C VAL A 314 18.76 10.91 -35.82
N LYS A 315 18.18 11.15 -37.00
CA LYS A 315 16.75 11.40 -37.26
C LYS A 315 16.04 10.09 -37.62
N PRO A 316 14.80 9.87 -37.13
CA PRO A 316 13.73 9.47 -38.05
C PRO A 316 12.50 10.39 -37.98
N ALA A 317 11.58 10.17 -38.93
CA ALA A 317 10.55 11.10 -39.41
C ALA A 317 9.65 11.71 -38.32
N THR A 318 9.58 13.04 -38.31
CA THR A 318 8.69 13.83 -37.46
C THR A 318 7.22 13.63 -37.86
N PRO A 319 6.35 13.19 -36.94
CA PRO A 319 4.92 13.28 -37.14
C PRO A 319 4.47 14.76 -37.00
N VAL A 320 3.41 15.13 -37.72
CA VAL A 320 2.96 16.53 -37.90
C VAL A 320 2.74 17.22 -36.54
N PRO A 321 3.18 18.48 -36.31
CA PRO A 321 2.96 19.19 -35.07
C PRO A 321 1.46 19.44 -34.83
N THR A 322 0.94 19.03 -33.67
CA THR A 322 -0.47 19.22 -33.29
C THR A 322 -0.76 20.63 -32.75
N GLY A 323 0.27 21.41 -32.42
CA GLY A 323 0.13 22.76 -31.86
C GLY A 323 -0.29 22.80 -30.38
N ALA A 324 -0.47 21.64 -29.73
CA ALA A 324 -0.82 21.53 -28.32
C ALA A 324 0.43 21.40 -27.42
N PRO A 325 0.37 21.84 -26.14
CA PRO A 325 1.42 21.56 -25.16
C PRO A 325 1.65 20.05 -25.04
N ILE A 326 2.92 19.65 -25.12
CA ILE A 326 3.36 18.26 -25.02
C ILE A 326 3.60 17.91 -23.56
N TYR A 327 3.05 16.79 -23.12
CA TYR A 327 3.25 16.21 -21.81
C TYR A 327 3.81 14.80 -21.93
N ASP A 328 5.12 14.69 -21.73
CA ASP A 328 5.86 13.43 -21.90
C ASP A 328 5.74 12.57 -20.64
N LEU A 329 5.12 11.41 -20.78
CA LEU A 329 4.91 10.42 -19.71
C LEU A 329 5.51 9.05 -20.08
N ARG A 330 6.47 9.02 -21.00
CA ARG A 330 7.26 7.80 -21.26
C ARG A 330 8.05 7.40 -20.01
N GLY A 331 8.12 6.09 -19.75
CA GLY A 331 8.65 5.50 -18.52
C GLY A 331 7.74 5.64 -17.29
N VAL A 332 6.53 6.21 -17.43
CA VAL A 332 5.57 6.33 -16.34
C VAL A 332 4.55 5.18 -16.43
N ALA A 333 4.66 4.23 -15.50
CA ALA A 333 3.76 3.08 -15.42
C ALA A 333 2.30 3.47 -15.11
N CYS A 334 1.35 2.61 -15.49
CA CYS A 334 -0.04 2.72 -15.06
C CYS A 334 -0.17 2.48 -13.54
N PRO A 335 -1.11 3.14 -12.84
CA PRO A 335 -2.08 4.12 -13.35
C PRO A 335 -1.54 5.57 -13.38
N MET A 336 -0.26 5.79 -13.06
CA MET A 336 0.29 7.14 -12.86
C MET A 336 0.31 7.99 -14.13
N ASN A 337 0.48 7.38 -15.29
CA ASN A 337 0.38 8.08 -16.58
C ASN A 337 -1.03 8.69 -16.80
N TYR A 338 -2.08 7.96 -16.43
CA TYR A 338 -3.46 8.43 -16.49
C TYR A 338 -3.70 9.54 -15.47
N VAL A 339 -3.34 9.32 -14.20
CA VAL A 339 -3.54 10.29 -13.11
C VAL A 339 -2.85 11.62 -13.44
N LYS A 340 -1.60 11.57 -13.90
CA LYS A 340 -0.87 12.78 -14.31
C LYS A 340 -1.53 13.50 -15.48
N THR A 341 -2.03 12.75 -16.46
CA THR A 341 -2.74 13.30 -17.61
C THR A 341 -4.04 13.99 -17.18
N LYS A 342 -4.84 13.34 -16.33
CA LYS A 342 -6.09 13.89 -15.79
C LYS A 342 -5.85 15.17 -14.99
N LEU A 343 -4.91 15.16 -14.06
CA LEU A 343 -4.55 16.35 -13.28
C LEU A 343 -4.12 17.51 -14.19
N LYS A 344 -3.38 17.21 -15.26
CA LYS A 344 -2.98 18.22 -16.24
C LYS A 344 -4.18 18.81 -16.97
N LEU A 345 -5.15 17.99 -17.37
CA LEU A 345 -6.41 18.43 -17.99
C LEU A 345 -7.30 19.20 -17.01
N GLU A 346 -7.35 18.85 -15.73
CA GLU A 346 -8.11 19.60 -14.72
C GLU A 346 -7.61 21.05 -14.58
N MET A 347 -6.31 21.27 -14.74
CA MET A 347 -5.68 22.60 -14.73
C MET A 347 -5.81 23.39 -16.04
N MET A 348 -6.45 22.84 -17.06
CA MET A 348 -6.65 23.46 -18.38
C MET A 348 -8.07 24.01 -18.54
N ASP A 349 -8.28 24.95 -19.46
CA ASP A 349 -9.63 25.45 -19.77
C ASP A 349 -10.39 24.48 -20.70
N THR A 350 -11.72 24.47 -20.62
CA THR A 350 -12.56 23.62 -21.48
C THR A 350 -12.33 23.95 -22.96
N GLY A 351 -12.10 22.93 -23.78
CA GLY A 351 -11.75 23.07 -25.20
C GLY A 351 -10.25 23.16 -25.48
N GLU A 352 -9.39 23.28 -24.46
CA GLU A 352 -7.95 23.19 -24.65
C GLU A 352 -7.50 21.76 -24.95
N LYS A 353 -6.39 21.65 -25.70
CA LYS A 353 -5.84 20.38 -26.18
C LYS A 353 -4.50 20.09 -25.51
N LEU A 354 -4.28 18.83 -25.13
CA LEU A 354 -3.04 18.33 -24.54
C LEU A 354 -2.52 17.16 -25.38
N GLU A 355 -1.27 17.23 -25.81
CA GLU A 355 -0.60 16.07 -26.41
C GLU A 355 0.13 15.30 -25.31
N VAL A 356 -0.10 14.00 -25.20
CA VAL A 356 0.50 13.14 -24.17
C VAL A 356 1.28 12.02 -24.82
N TRP A 357 2.54 11.83 -24.42
CA TRP A 357 3.38 10.75 -24.94
C TRP A 357 3.44 9.59 -23.94
N LEU A 358 3.25 8.37 -24.44
CA LEU A 358 3.07 7.16 -23.64
C LEU A 358 3.89 6.01 -24.22
N ASP A 359 4.30 5.08 -23.36
CA ASP A 359 4.95 3.84 -23.79
C ASP A 359 3.94 2.88 -24.46
N ALA A 360 4.44 2.01 -25.32
CA ALA A 360 3.69 0.87 -25.82
C ALA A 360 3.25 -0.08 -24.68
N GLY A 361 2.19 -0.86 -24.93
CA GLY A 361 1.66 -1.82 -23.95
C GLY A 361 0.45 -1.28 -23.19
N GLU A 362 0.47 -1.39 -21.86
CA GLU A 362 -0.64 -0.95 -20.99
C GLU A 362 -0.93 0.56 -21.04
N PRO A 363 0.07 1.47 -21.03
CA PRO A 363 -0.18 2.91 -21.01
C PRO A 363 -1.06 3.40 -22.16
N ILE A 364 -0.73 3.01 -23.40
CA ILE A 364 -1.49 3.43 -24.58
C ILE A 364 -2.86 2.76 -24.70
N LYS A 365 -3.11 1.64 -24.02
CA LYS A 365 -4.44 0.99 -23.98
C LYS A 365 -5.34 1.66 -22.94
N ASN A 366 -4.78 1.93 -21.76
CA ASN A 366 -5.57 2.34 -20.59
C ASN A 366 -5.83 3.85 -20.58
N VAL A 367 -4.81 4.69 -20.82
CA VAL A 367 -4.93 6.15 -20.70
C VAL A 367 -6.02 6.72 -21.64
N PRO A 368 -6.07 6.38 -22.94
CA PRO A 368 -7.11 6.92 -23.82
C PRO A 368 -8.51 6.46 -23.46
N MET A 369 -8.64 5.22 -22.96
CA MET A 369 -9.93 4.65 -22.56
C MET A 369 -10.45 5.34 -21.31
N SER A 370 -9.61 5.50 -20.29
CA SER A 370 -9.97 6.17 -19.05
C SER A 370 -10.32 7.65 -19.27
N LEU A 371 -9.60 8.35 -20.15
CA LEU A 371 -9.93 9.74 -20.50
C LEU A 371 -11.27 9.87 -21.22
N LYS A 372 -11.63 8.90 -22.08
CA LYS A 372 -12.97 8.85 -22.69
C LYS A 372 -14.06 8.57 -21.65
N ASN A 373 -13.80 7.68 -20.69
CA ASN A 373 -14.73 7.39 -19.60
C ASN A 373 -14.96 8.60 -18.68
N ASP A 374 -13.92 9.42 -18.50
CA ASP A 374 -13.99 10.72 -17.82
C ASP A 374 -14.65 11.83 -18.67
N GLY A 375 -15.14 11.51 -19.86
CA GLY A 375 -15.89 12.43 -20.73
C GLY A 375 -15.02 13.28 -21.67
N HIS A 376 -13.68 13.16 -21.61
CA HIS A 376 -12.78 13.89 -22.50
C HIS A 376 -12.72 13.28 -23.90
N LYS A 377 -12.39 14.11 -24.91
CA LYS A 377 -12.31 13.67 -26.30
C LYS A 377 -10.87 13.36 -26.69
N VAL A 378 -10.57 12.10 -26.98
CA VAL A 378 -9.30 11.70 -27.61
C VAL A 378 -9.42 11.88 -29.12
N LEU A 379 -8.68 12.85 -29.67
CA LEU A 379 -8.72 13.26 -31.08
C LEU A 379 -7.74 12.48 -31.96
N ILE A 380 -6.54 12.19 -31.43
CA ILE A 380 -5.47 11.50 -32.15
C ILE A 380 -4.90 10.42 -31.24
N GLN A 381 -4.55 9.27 -31.83
CA GLN A 381 -3.80 8.20 -31.21
C GLN A 381 -2.93 7.54 -32.28
N GLU A 382 -1.61 7.77 -32.24
CA GLU A 382 -0.68 7.24 -33.25
C GLU A 382 0.71 6.98 -32.68
N ALA A 383 1.48 6.12 -33.35
CA ALA A 383 2.85 5.83 -32.98
C ALA A 383 3.76 7.04 -33.30
N LEU A 384 4.67 7.36 -32.39
CA LEU A 384 5.69 8.40 -32.60
C LEU A 384 6.81 7.93 -33.54
N GLU A 385 7.12 6.64 -33.49
CA GLU A 385 8.24 6.00 -34.19
C GLU A 385 7.74 4.78 -34.99
N ALA A 386 8.48 4.38 -36.02
CA ALA A 386 8.09 3.29 -36.93
C ALA A 386 8.06 1.91 -36.26
N ASP A 387 8.75 1.75 -35.12
CA ASP A 387 8.75 0.52 -34.31
C ASP A 387 7.60 0.46 -33.30
N ALA A 388 6.79 1.53 -33.21
CA ALA A 388 5.66 1.67 -32.30
C ALA A 388 6.03 1.44 -30.82
N SER A 389 7.27 1.79 -30.43
CA SER A 389 7.73 1.72 -29.04
C SER A 389 7.08 2.80 -28.16
N HIS A 390 6.76 3.95 -28.73
CA HIS A 390 6.04 5.04 -28.07
C HIS A 390 4.89 5.58 -28.93
N TYR A 391 3.90 6.12 -28.25
CA TYR A 391 2.69 6.66 -28.84
C TYR A 391 2.42 8.07 -28.35
N ARG A 392 1.79 8.87 -29.22
CA ARG A 392 1.21 10.15 -28.82
C ARG A 392 -0.31 10.09 -28.89
N ILE A 393 -0.95 10.73 -27.93
CA ILE A 393 -2.39 10.97 -27.92
C ILE A 393 -2.67 12.45 -27.83
N LEU A 394 -3.65 12.93 -28.58
CA LEU A 394 -4.14 14.31 -28.47
C LEU A 394 -5.50 14.30 -27.79
N VAL A 395 -5.62 14.97 -26.67
CA VAL A 395 -6.82 14.96 -25.82
C VAL A 395 -7.36 16.38 -25.73
N GLU A 396 -8.64 16.56 -26.01
CA GLU A 396 -9.37 17.81 -25.81
C GLU A 396 -10.17 17.73 -24.51
N LYS A 397 -9.98 18.71 -23.63
CA LYS A 397 -10.77 18.83 -22.41
C LYS A 397 -12.22 19.13 -22.76
N VAL A 398 -13.12 18.28 -22.29
CA VAL A 398 -14.56 18.50 -22.34
C VAL A 398 -15.06 18.62 -20.90
N GLU A 399 -16.00 19.54 -20.65
CA GLU A 399 -16.66 19.71 -19.36
C GLU A 399 -17.35 18.40 -18.94
N GLY A 400 -17.06 17.96 -17.71
CA GLY A 400 -17.72 16.85 -17.03
C GLY A 400 -18.66 17.34 -15.94
#